data_AF-C7ZKP5-F1
#
_entry.id   AF-C7ZKP5-F1
#
_cell.length_a   1.000
_cell.length_b   1.000
_cell.length_c   1.000
_cell.angle_alpha   90.00
_cell.angle_beta   90.00
_cell.angle_gamma   90.00
#
_symmetry.space_group_name_H-M   'P 1'
#
loop_
_entity.id
_entity.type
_entity.pdbx_description
1 polymer ?
#
loop_
_entity_poly.entity_id
_entity_poly.type
_entity_poly.pdbx_seq_one_letter_code
_entity_poly.pdbx_strand_id
1 'polypeptide(L)'
;MSVFDFNGGLGEAAAWLCLRQDIYISLTKQRPLRSDLDTYLQSDVFKRMDDAAYSNKMVFLLAKALACAFSSDKPCSADSLEEIRREVDSWFELKSPAFNPIHEAKRNREEGRLLPEIWVLSPFHAVGLQYYHIANIILAMSTPIVASSVLEHIRQGKRVEQIVRNHLLQVIALANSHARAENALFTARHSLSVWGGVFAEKDDQDMVLSFLDHVQQRTGWNTSPLRSSLQEQWIQDTRE
;
A
#
# COMPACT_ATOMS: atom_id res chain seq x y z
N MET A 1 23.55 -6.39 12.03
CA MET A 1 22.19 -6.97 11.94
C MET A 1 21.68 -7.16 13.34
N SER A 2 20.52 -6.62 13.68
CA SER A 2 19.84 -6.94 14.94
C SER A 2 19.20 -8.32 14.79
N VAL A 3 19.68 -9.29 15.56
CA VAL A 3 19.04 -10.61 15.65
C VAL A 3 17.87 -10.47 16.61
N PHE A 4 16.66 -10.56 16.09
CA PHE A 4 15.46 -10.61 16.92
C PHE A 4 15.14 -12.08 17.23
N ASP A 5 14.79 -12.36 18.48
CA ASP A 5 14.22 -13.66 18.86
C ASP A 5 12.75 -13.68 18.39
N PHE A 6 12.43 -14.59 17.47
CA PHE A 6 11.12 -14.71 16.83
C PHE A 6 10.18 -15.71 17.53
N ASN A 7 10.48 -16.10 18.77
CA ASN A 7 9.64 -16.98 19.60
C ASN A 7 8.42 -16.26 20.24
N GLY A 8 7.87 -15.24 19.58
CA GLY A 8 6.75 -14.46 20.08
C GLY A 8 7.10 -13.28 21.00
N GLY A 9 6.07 -12.69 21.61
CA GLY A 9 6.22 -11.62 22.61
C GLY A 9 6.63 -10.26 22.05
N LEU A 10 7.23 -9.42 22.91
CA LEU A 10 7.60 -8.03 22.57
C LEU A 10 8.69 -7.93 21.49
N GLY A 11 9.62 -8.90 21.47
CA GLY A 11 10.71 -8.93 20.49
C GLY A 11 10.19 -9.13 19.06
N GLU A 12 9.33 -10.14 18.88
CA GLU A 12 8.63 -10.38 17.62
C GLU A 12 7.80 -9.16 17.20
N ALA A 13 7.02 -8.58 18.12
CA ALA A 13 6.22 -7.39 17.83
C ALA A 13 7.10 -6.19 17.36
N ALA A 14 8.25 -5.98 18.01
CA ALA A 14 9.21 -4.95 17.61
C ALA A 14 9.81 -5.22 16.22
N ALA A 15 10.12 -6.49 15.89
CA ALA A 15 10.61 -6.85 14.56
C ALA A 15 9.57 -6.52 13.47
N TRP A 16 8.29 -6.86 13.69
CA TRP A 16 7.21 -6.51 12.76
C TRP A 16 6.97 -5.00 12.62
N LEU A 17 7.27 -4.21 13.65
CA LEU A 17 7.28 -2.74 13.57
C LEU A 17 8.47 -2.25 12.73
N CYS A 18 9.67 -2.78 12.95
CA CYS A 18 10.85 -2.48 12.16
C CYS A 18 10.65 -2.78 10.68
N LEU A 19 10.03 -3.92 10.33
CA LEU A 19 9.71 -4.26 8.94
C LEU A 19 8.80 -3.21 8.30
N ARG A 20 7.77 -2.74 8.99
CA ARG A 20 6.86 -1.70 8.45
C ARG A 20 7.57 -0.38 8.22
N GLN A 21 8.50 -0.01 9.11
CA GLN A 21 9.32 1.18 8.93
C GLN A 21 10.27 1.05 7.73
N ASP A 22 10.85 -0.13 7.54
CA ASP A 22 11.72 -0.42 6.39
C ASP A 22 10.93 -0.43 5.08
N ILE A 23 9.71 -0.99 5.07
CA ILE A 23 8.75 -0.87 3.95
C ILE A 23 8.49 0.60 3.60
N TYR A 24 8.24 1.46 4.59
CA TYR A 24 8.04 2.89 4.35
C TYR A 24 9.27 3.54 3.69
N ILE A 25 10.46 3.27 4.20
CA ILE A 25 11.70 3.82 3.65
C ILE A 25 11.92 3.30 2.23
N SER A 26 11.73 2.00 2.01
CA SER A 26 11.85 1.35 0.70
C SER A 26 10.89 1.95 -0.32
N LEU A 27 9.61 2.12 0.04
CA LEU A 27 8.59 2.76 -0.80
C LEU A 27 8.94 4.21 -1.15
N THR A 28 9.24 5.04 -0.15
CA THR A 28 9.42 6.49 -0.36
C THR A 28 10.77 6.86 -0.98
N LYS A 29 11.78 6.01 -0.82
CA LYS A 29 13.11 6.23 -1.40
C LYS A 29 13.37 5.37 -2.63
N GLN A 30 12.46 4.46 -2.98
CA GLN A 30 12.63 3.47 -4.05
C GLN A 30 13.96 2.73 -3.93
N ARG A 31 14.21 2.17 -2.74
CA ARG A 31 15.45 1.46 -2.40
C ARG A 31 15.16 0.05 -1.90
N PRO A 32 16.11 -0.88 -2.03
CA PRO A 32 15.96 -2.22 -1.47
C PRO A 32 15.66 -2.16 0.03
N LEU A 33 14.90 -3.15 0.50
CA LEU A 33 14.71 -3.38 1.94
C LEU A 33 16.06 -3.71 2.60
N ARG A 34 16.22 -3.25 3.84
CA ARG A 34 17.38 -3.60 4.68
C ARG A 34 17.11 -4.84 5.53
N SER A 35 15.84 -5.14 5.75
CA SER A 35 15.38 -6.27 6.55
C SER A 35 15.64 -7.58 5.80
N ASP A 36 16.21 -8.55 6.52
CA ASP A 36 16.32 -9.91 6.03
C ASP A 36 14.97 -10.63 6.22
N LEU A 37 14.29 -10.90 5.11
CA LEU A 37 12.96 -11.51 5.10
C LEU A 37 12.99 -12.98 5.55
N ASP A 38 14.10 -13.69 5.34
CA ASP A 38 14.20 -15.11 5.71
C ASP A 38 14.08 -15.30 7.22
N THR A 39 14.58 -14.34 8.00
CA THR A 39 14.45 -14.38 9.46
C THR A 39 12.99 -14.26 9.92
N TYR A 40 12.14 -13.51 9.20
CA TYR A 40 10.72 -13.36 9.56
C TYR A 40 9.92 -14.65 9.35
N LEU A 41 10.32 -15.54 8.42
CA LEU A 41 9.65 -16.82 8.20
C LEU A 41 9.66 -17.74 9.43
N GLN A 42 10.55 -17.49 10.38
CA GLN A 42 10.64 -18.22 11.65
C GLN A 42 9.60 -17.75 12.68
N SER A 43 8.95 -16.61 12.45
CA SER A 43 7.92 -16.01 13.31
C SER A 43 6.70 -16.92 13.48
N ASP A 44 6.15 -16.93 14.70
CA ASP A 44 4.92 -17.66 15.01
C ASP A 44 3.68 -17.10 14.29
N VAL A 45 3.76 -15.89 13.74
CA VAL A 45 2.77 -15.32 12.81
C VAL A 45 2.43 -16.30 11.68
N PHE A 46 3.40 -17.03 11.15
CA PHE A 46 3.16 -17.96 10.04
C PHE A 46 2.38 -19.21 10.46
N LYS A 47 2.45 -19.58 11.74
CA LYS A 47 1.73 -20.73 12.33
C LYS A 47 0.32 -20.36 12.81
N ARG A 48 0.11 -19.09 13.14
CA ARG A 48 -1.15 -18.56 13.67
C ARG A 48 -2.19 -18.27 12.58
N MET A 49 -3.46 -18.30 12.99
CA MET A 49 -4.64 -18.11 12.13
C MET A 49 -5.57 -16.98 12.58
N ASP A 50 -5.15 -16.16 13.54
CA ASP A 50 -5.89 -14.97 13.95
C ASP A 50 -5.69 -13.77 12.99
N ASP A 51 -6.54 -12.76 13.14
CA ASP A 51 -6.58 -11.57 12.26
C ASP A 51 -5.24 -10.82 12.21
N ALA A 52 -4.54 -10.71 13.34
CA ALA A 52 -3.27 -10.01 13.41
C ALA A 52 -2.17 -10.76 12.64
N ALA A 53 -2.13 -12.09 12.82
CA ALA A 53 -1.24 -12.95 12.06
C ALA A 53 -1.54 -12.89 10.54
N TYR A 54 -2.82 -12.94 10.16
CA TYR A 54 -3.23 -12.86 8.76
C TYR A 54 -2.86 -11.51 8.11
N SER A 55 -3.02 -10.41 8.85
CA SER A 55 -2.60 -9.07 8.44
C SER A 55 -1.07 -8.98 8.27
N ASN A 56 -0.29 -9.52 9.22
CA ASN A 56 1.17 -9.56 9.13
C ASN A 56 1.69 -10.39 7.93
N LYS A 57 1.00 -11.48 7.56
CA LYS A 57 1.34 -12.24 6.34
C LYS A 57 1.26 -11.34 5.09
N MET A 58 0.27 -10.47 4.98
CA MET A 58 0.20 -9.51 3.86
C MET A 58 1.30 -8.44 3.92
N VAL A 59 1.68 -8.00 5.11
CA VAL A 59 2.83 -7.10 5.30
C VAL A 59 4.11 -7.75 4.77
N PHE A 60 4.31 -9.03 5.08
CA PHE A 60 5.44 -9.80 4.57
C PHE A 60 5.41 -9.93 3.05
N LEU A 61 4.24 -10.22 2.45
CA LEU A 61 4.10 -10.31 1.00
C LEU A 61 4.40 -8.96 0.29
N LEU A 62 3.97 -7.83 0.84
CA LEU A 62 4.38 -6.52 0.32
C LEU A 62 5.90 -6.33 0.43
N ALA A 63 6.51 -6.72 1.55
CA ALA A 63 7.96 -6.66 1.69
C ALA A 63 8.68 -7.51 0.62
N LYS A 64 8.19 -8.72 0.36
CA LYS A 64 8.69 -9.60 -0.71
C LYS A 64 8.56 -8.95 -2.08
N ALA A 65 7.42 -8.31 -2.37
CA ALA A 65 7.22 -7.55 -3.61
C ALA A 65 8.20 -6.38 -3.75
N LEU A 66 8.48 -5.64 -2.68
CA LEU A 66 9.45 -4.52 -2.68
C LEU A 66 10.89 -5.00 -2.84
N ALA A 67 11.27 -6.09 -2.17
CA ALA A 67 12.59 -6.71 -2.31
C ALA A 67 12.85 -7.13 -3.77
N CYS A 68 11.85 -7.70 -4.42
CA CYS A 68 11.88 -8.01 -5.86
C CYS A 68 11.94 -6.73 -6.71
N ALA A 69 11.05 -5.76 -6.48
CA ALA A 69 10.91 -4.55 -7.29
C ALA A 69 12.16 -3.64 -7.28
N PHE A 70 12.85 -3.53 -6.15
CA PHE A 70 13.95 -2.59 -5.95
C PHE A 70 15.30 -3.26 -5.70
N SER A 71 15.45 -4.55 -6.03
CA SER A 71 16.72 -5.28 -5.90
C SER A 71 17.86 -4.59 -6.65
N SER A 72 18.96 -4.29 -5.94
CA SER A 72 20.15 -3.63 -6.53
C SER A 72 21.02 -4.59 -7.35
N ASP A 73 21.11 -5.85 -6.94
CA ASP A 73 22.16 -6.76 -7.43
C ASP A 73 21.69 -7.62 -8.60
N LYS A 74 20.40 -7.95 -8.65
CA LYS A 74 19.79 -8.71 -9.74
C LYS A 74 18.36 -8.22 -9.99
N PRO A 75 18.00 -7.85 -11.24
CA PRO A 75 16.62 -7.55 -11.57
C PRO A 75 15.77 -8.78 -11.28
N CYS A 76 14.63 -8.58 -10.63
CA CYS A 76 13.71 -9.66 -10.33
C CYS A 76 13.22 -10.32 -11.62
N SER A 77 13.21 -11.65 -11.67
CA SER A 77 12.73 -12.37 -12.84
C SER A 77 11.22 -12.23 -12.97
N ALA A 78 10.71 -12.36 -14.19
CA ALA A 78 9.28 -12.39 -14.46
C ALA A 78 8.60 -13.54 -13.66
N ASP A 79 9.25 -14.70 -13.58
CA ASP A 79 8.73 -15.85 -12.84
C ASP A 79 8.59 -15.57 -11.34
N SER A 80 9.57 -14.92 -10.72
CA SER A 80 9.51 -14.55 -9.30
C SER A 80 8.45 -13.48 -9.05
N LEU A 81 8.27 -12.51 -9.96
CA LEU A 81 7.22 -11.50 -9.84
C LEU A 81 5.82 -12.14 -9.92
N GLU A 82 5.63 -13.09 -10.84
CA GLU A 82 4.38 -13.83 -10.99
C GLU A 82 4.11 -14.80 -9.83
N GLU A 83 5.15 -15.35 -9.21
CA GLU A 83 5.01 -16.12 -7.97
C GLU A 83 4.51 -15.24 -6.82
N ILE A 84 5.10 -14.05 -6.63
CA ILE A 84 4.64 -13.10 -5.61
C ILE A 84 3.19 -12.68 -5.90
N ARG A 85 2.84 -12.42 -7.16
CA ARG A 85 1.46 -12.12 -7.56
C ARG A 85 0.49 -13.23 -7.14
N ARG A 86 0.82 -14.49 -7.42
CA ARG A 86 -0.01 -15.64 -7.01
C ARG A 86 -0.15 -15.73 -5.49
N GLU A 87 0.89 -15.45 -4.71
CA GLU A 87 0.81 -15.44 -3.26
C GLU A 87 -0.10 -14.32 -2.73
N VAL A 88 0.00 -13.12 -3.31
CA VAL A 88 -0.86 -11.96 -2.97
C VAL A 88 -2.32 -12.24 -3.30
N ASP A 89 -2.59 -12.82 -4.47
CA ASP A 89 -3.95 -13.21 -4.88
C ASP A 89 -4.48 -14.33 -3.97
N SER A 90 -3.66 -15.34 -3.68
CA SER A 90 -4.03 -16.43 -2.77
C SER A 90 -4.35 -15.91 -1.36
N TRP A 91 -3.61 -14.92 -0.87
CA TRP A 91 -3.93 -14.26 0.40
C TRP A 91 -5.29 -13.55 0.34
N PHE A 92 -5.65 -12.92 -0.77
CA PHE A 92 -6.95 -12.25 -0.86
C PHE A 92 -8.13 -13.22 -0.95
N GLU A 93 -7.95 -14.33 -1.67
CA GLU A 93 -8.99 -15.36 -1.85
C GLU A 93 -9.18 -16.21 -0.58
N LEU A 94 -8.10 -16.55 0.12
CA LEU A 94 -8.13 -17.40 1.32
C LEU A 94 -8.37 -16.62 2.61
N LYS A 95 -8.59 -15.30 2.55
CA LYS A 95 -8.80 -14.50 3.75
C LYS A 95 -10.05 -14.96 4.50
N SER A 96 -9.97 -14.91 5.82
CA SER A 96 -11.13 -15.15 6.67
C SER A 96 -12.27 -14.21 6.24
N PRO A 97 -13.53 -14.68 6.23
CA PRO A 97 -14.69 -13.83 5.95
C PRO A 97 -14.77 -12.56 6.81
N ALA A 98 -14.10 -12.55 7.97
CA ALA A 98 -13.97 -11.37 8.82
C ALA A 98 -13.26 -10.18 8.13
N PHE A 99 -12.41 -10.43 7.13
CA PHE A 99 -11.77 -9.38 6.33
C PHE A 99 -12.70 -8.78 5.27
N ASN A 100 -13.86 -9.40 5.00
CA ASN A 100 -14.82 -8.83 4.04
C ASN A 100 -15.46 -7.56 4.63
N PRO A 101 -15.73 -6.53 3.81
CA PRO A 101 -16.42 -5.35 4.27
C PRO A 101 -17.78 -5.69 4.89
N ILE A 102 -18.09 -5.10 6.05
CA ILE A 102 -19.45 -5.11 6.64
C ILE A 102 -20.38 -4.14 5.94
N HIS A 103 -19.80 -3.11 5.31
CA HIS A 103 -20.49 -2.18 4.44
C HIS A 103 -19.54 -1.81 3.30
N GLU A 104 -20.07 -1.85 2.08
CA GLU A 104 -19.35 -1.44 0.88
C GLU A 104 -20.28 -0.59 0.02
N ALA A 105 -19.85 0.63 -0.28
CA ALA A 105 -20.50 1.47 -1.28
C ALA A 105 -19.48 1.95 -2.30
N LYS A 106 -19.83 1.82 -3.58
CA LYS A 106 -18.98 2.28 -4.66
C LYS A 106 -18.87 3.80 -4.62
N ARG A 107 -17.70 4.29 -5.07
CA ARG A 107 -17.49 5.70 -5.37
C ARG A 107 -18.59 6.19 -6.33
N ASN A 108 -19.22 7.32 -6.01
CA ASN A 108 -20.24 7.97 -6.83
C ASN A 108 -20.06 9.49 -6.79
N ARG A 109 -19.49 10.07 -7.85
CA ARG A 109 -19.22 11.52 -7.92
C ARG A 109 -20.50 12.35 -7.99
N GLU A 110 -21.56 11.85 -8.61
CA GLU A 110 -22.83 12.57 -8.76
C GLU A 110 -23.51 12.78 -7.40
N GLU A 111 -23.29 11.86 -6.46
CA GLU A 111 -23.73 11.94 -5.06
C GLU A 111 -22.71 12.61 -4.13
N GLY A 112 -21.61 13.17 -4.66
CA GLY A 112 -20.53 13.77 -3.87
C GLY A 112 -19.60 12.78 -3.16
N ARG A 113 -19.74 11.47 -3.43
CA ARG A 113 -18.95 10.40 -2.81
C ARG A 113 -17.65 10.16 -3.58
N LEU A 114 -16.60 10.90 -3.20
CA LEU A 114 -15.30 10.89 -3.89
C LEU A 114 -14.42 9.67 -3.56
N LEU A 115 -14.67 9.00 -2.44
CA LEU A 115 -14.06 7.73 -2.07
C LEU A 115 -15.12 6.61 -2.08
N PRO A 116 -14.76 5.35 -2.35
CA PRO A 116 -15.60 4.25 -1.93
C PRO A 116 -15.71 4.23 -0.39
N GLU A 117 -16.82 3.73 0.13
CA GLU A 117 -16.98 3.47 1.57
C GLU A 117 -16.70 2.00 1.83
N ILE A 118 -15.75 1.73 2.73
CA ILE A 118 -15.32 0.36 3.03
C ILE A 118 -15.16 0.23 4.53
N TRP A 119 -16.15 -0.38 5.17
CA TRP A 119 -16.13 -0.60 6.62
C TRP A 119 -15.76 -2.05 6.87
N VAL A 120 -14.79 -2.31 7.74
CA VAL A 120 -14.38 -3.67 8.13
C VAL A 120 -14.46 -3.79 9.65
N LEU A 121 -14.45 -5.02 10.15
CA LEU A 121 -14.69 -5.27 11.59
C LEU A 121 -13.54 -4.78 12.49
N SER A 122 -12.31 -4.73 11.98
CA SER A 122 -11.12 -4.50 12.80
C SER A 122 -10.04 -3.69 12.08
N PRO A 123 -9.23 -2.88 12.80
CA PRO A 123 -8.02 -2.26 12.26
C PRO A 123 -7.05 -3.23 11.58
N PHE A 124 -6.96 -4.48 12.05
CA PHE A 124 -6.09 -5.50 11.42
C PHE A 124 -6.55 -5.83 10.00
N HIS A 125 -7.88 -5.87 9.77
CA HIS A 125 -8.48 -6.08 8.46
C HIS A 125 -8.18 -4.91 7.53
N ALA A 126 -8.39 -3.68 8.03
CA ALA A 126 -8.15 -2.46 7.25
C ALA A 126 -6.69 -2.37 6.81
N VAL A 127 -5.75 -2.58 7.75
CA VAL A 127 -4.31 -2.59 7.45
C VAL A 127 -3.97 -3.73 6.48
N GLY A 128 -4.47 -4.95 6.69
CA GLY A 128 -4.20 -6.06 5.78
C GLY A 128 -4.62 -5.75 4.34
N LEU A 129 -5.82 -5.23 4.15
CA LEU A 129 -6.34 -4.82 2.83
C LEU A 129 -5.57 -3.64 2.23
N GLN A 130 -5.11 -2.67 3.03
CA GLN A 130 -4.26 -1.59 2.53
C GLN A 130 -2.94 -2.13 1.98
N TYR A 131 -2.29 -3.05 2.72
CA TYR A 131 -1.05 -3.68 2.25
C TYR A 131 -1.26 -4.52 1.00
N TYR A 132 -2.41 -5.20 0.87
CA TYR A 132 -2.81 -5.89 -0.36
C TYR A 132 -2.92 -4.93 -1.56
N HIS A 133 -3.59 -3.79 -1.40
CA HIS A 133 -3.69 -2.81 -2.48
C HIS A 133 -2.34 -2.19 -2.85
N ILE A 134 -1.50 -1.90 -1.86
CA ILE A 134 -0.14 -1.39 -2.08
C ILE A 134 0.72 -2.43 -2.82
N ALA A 135 0.59 -3.72 -2.47
CA ALA A 135 1.30 -4.79 -3.18
C ALA A 135 0.89 -4.86 -4.65
N ASN A 136 -0.41 -4.73 -4.94
CA ASN A 136 -0.90 -4.68 -6.32
C ASN A 136 -0.36 -3.47 -7.11
N ILE A 137 -0.21 -2.31 -6.47
CA ILE A 137 0.44 -1.14 -7.08
C ILE A 137 1.89 -1.46 -7.45
N ILE A 138 2.66 -2.01 -6.51
CA ILE A 138 4.07 -2.39 -6.74
C ILE A 138 4.17 -3.41 -7.87
N LEU A 139 3.38 -4.49 -7.81
CA LEU A 139 3.38 -5.53 -8.84
C LEU A 139 3.01 -4.98 -10.21
N ALA A 140 2.05 -4.06 -10.31
CA ALA A 140 1.67 -3.44 -11.58
C ALA A 140 2.80 -2.58 -12.17
N MET A 141 3.51 -1.81 -11.34
CA MET A 141 4.63 -0.98 -11.77
C MET A 141 5.90 -1.79 -12.08
N SER A 142 6.10 -2.93 -11.42
CA SER A 142 7.25 -3.80 -11.61
C SER A 142 7.10 -4.76 -12.79
N THR A 143 5.89 -4.89 -13.35
CA THR A 143 5.66 -5.75 -14.51
C THR A 143 6.21 -5.08 -15.78
N PRO A 144 7.12 -5.72 -16.53
CA PRO A 144 7.67 -5.14 -17.75
C PRO A 144 6.58 -4.88 -18.80
N ILE A 145 6.58 -3.69 -19.40
CA ILE A 145 5.68 -3.36 -20.51
C ILE A 145 6.22 -4.00 -21.78
N VAL A 146 5.58 -5.08 -22.24
CA VAL A 146 5.86 -5.68 -23.56
C VAL A 146 4.92 -5.03 -24.58
N ALA A 147 5.46 -4.12 -25.40
CA ALA A 147 4.70 -3.39 -26.41
C ALA A 147 5.34 -3.53 -27.80
N SER A 148 4.52 -3.80 -28.82
CA SER A 148 4.95 -3.91 -30.22
C SER A 148 5.00 -2.56 -30.96
N SER A 149 4.51 -1.49 -30.34
CA SER A 149 4.53 -0.12 -30.88
C SER A 149 4.57 0.93 -29.78
N VAL A 150 4.94 2.17 -30.15
CA VAL A 150 4.92 3.33 -29.24
C VAL A 150 3.52 3.60 -28.70
N LEU A 151 2.49 3.48 -29.54
CA LEU A 151 1.10 3.69 -29.12
C LEU A 151 0.66 2.66 -28.08
N GLU A 152 1.03 1.39 -28.26
CA GLU A 152 0.77 0.35 -27.26
C GLU A 152 1.50 0.62 -25.95
N HIS A 153 2.75 1.09 -26.01
CA HIS A 153 3.50 1.48 -24.81
C HIS A 153 2.79 2.58 -24.02
N ILE A 154 2.30 3.64 -24.70
CA ILE A 154 1.53 4.73 -24.08
C ILE A 154 0.23 4.19 -23.46
N ARG A 155 -0.49 3.31 -24.17
CA ARG A 155 -1.74 2.70 -23.66
C ARG A 155 -1.50 1.87 -22.41
N GLN A 156 -0.43 1.07 -22.37
CA GLN A 156 -0.07 0.29 -21.19
C GLN A 156 0.34 1.19 -20.02
N GLY A 157 1.10 2.27 -20.26
CA GLY A 157 1.43 3.26 -19.24
C GLY A 157 0.18 3.85 -18.57
N LYS A 158 -0.80 4.31 -19.39
CA LYS A 158 -2.10 4.81 -18.88
C LYS A 158 -2.88 3.75 -18.10
N ARG A 159 -2.79 2.48 -18.51
CA ARG A 159 -3.43 1.37 -17.78
C ARG A 159 -2.81 1.16 -16.41
N VAL A 160 -1.47 1.18 -16.31
CA VAL A 160 -0.76 1.10 -15.02
C VAL A 160 -1.15 2.28 -14.13
N GLU A 161 -1.14 3.50 -14.67
CA GLU A 161 -1.57 4.70 -13.95
C GLU A 161 -2.99 4.58 -13.38
N GLN A 162 -3.94 4.04 -14.17
CA GLN A 162 -5.30 3.78 -13.71
C GLN A 162 -5.36 2.74 -12.60
N ILE A 163 -4.54 1.68 -12.67
CA ILE A 163 -4.42 0.66 -11.63
C ILE A 163 -3.90 1.30 -10.33
N VAL A 164 -2.86 2.13 -10.42
CA VAL A 164 -2.31 2.87 -9.27
C VAL A 164 -3.38 3.74 -8.62
N ARG A 165 -4.09 4.55 -9.42
CA ARG A 165 -5.18 5.41 -8.94
C ARG A 165 -6.28 4.63 -8.24
N ASN A 166 -6.73 3.53 -8.85
CA ASN A 166 -7.83 2.73 -8.30
C ASN A 166 -7.46 2.11 -6.95
N HIS A 167 -6.28 1.50 -6.83
CA HIS A 167 -5.82 0.92 -5.57
C HIS A 167 -5.53 2.00 -4.52
N LEU A 168 -4.97 3.15 -4.91
CA LEU A 168 -4.71 4.25 -3.99
C LEU A 168 -6.01 4.79 -3.38
N LEU A 169 -7.10 4.89 -4.15
CA LEU A 169 -8.42 5.24 -3.64
C LEU A 169 -8.92 4.24 -2.58
N GLN A 170 -8.69 2.93 -2.77
CA GLN A 170 -9.04 1.91 -1.77
C GLN A 170 -8.23 2.09 -0.48
N VAL A 171 -6.92 2.37 -0.61
CA VAL A 171 -6.03 2.60 0.54
C VAL A 171 -6.50 3.79 1.37
N ILE A 172 -6.90 4.90 0.72
CA ILE A 172 -7.43 6.09 1.39
C ILE A 172 -8.80 5.79 2.02
N ALA A 173 -9.69 5.10 1.31
CA ALA A 173 -11.02 4.74 1.81
C ALA A 173 -10.97 3.88 3.07
N LEU A 174 -10.10 2.86 3.09
CA LEU A 174 -9.87 2.00 4.25
C LEU A 174 -9.36 2.80 5.47
N ALA A 175 -8.43 3.74 5.24
CA ALA A 175 -7.91 4.61 6.29
C ALA A 175 -8.99 5.55 6.84
N ASN A 176 -9.75 6.19 5.94
CA ASN A 176 -10.79 7.15 6.29
C ASN A 176 -11.93 6.50 7.09
N SER A 177 -12.30 5.27 6.73
CA SER A 177 -13.33 4.50 7.43
C SER A 177 -12.89 4.02 8.82
N HIS A 178 -11.58 4.01 9.11
CA HIS A 178 -11.00 3.57 10.38
C HIS A 178 -10.10 4.65 10.97
N ALA A 179 -10.58 5.89 11.07
CA ALA A 179 -9.83 7.07 11.54
C ALA A 179 -9.24 6.98 12.98
N ARG A 180 -9.56 5.93 13.73
CA ARG A 180 -8.94 5.63 15.03
C ARG A 180 -7.70 4.72 14.91
N ALA A 181 -7.52 4.04 13.79
CA ALA A 181 -6.36 3.22 13.50
C ALA A 181 -5.25 4.07 12.89
N GLU A 182 -4.39 4.65 13.72
CA GLU A 182 -3.30 5.53 13.28
C GLU A 182 -2.39 4.88 12.24
N ASN A 183 -2.11 3.58 12.38
CA ASN A 183 -1.34 2.82 11.40
C ASN A 183 -1.96 2.89 9.99
N ALA A 184 -3.29 2.82 9.88
CA ALA A 184 -3.96 2.90 8.59
C ALA A 184 -3.86 4.31 7.96
N LEU A 185 -3.92 5.36 8.79
CA LEU A 185 -3.70 6.74 8.38
C LEU A 185 -2.26 6.96 7.90
N PHE A 186 -1.26 6.45 8.63
CA PHE A 186 0.14 6.54 8.24
C PHE A 186 0.43 5.78 6.95
N THR A 187 -0.11 4.56 6.79
CA THR A 187 0.03 3.78 5.57
C THR A 187 -0.53 4.53 4.36
N ALA A 188 -1.74 5.10 4.45
CA ALA A 188 -2.31 5.89 3.36
C ALA A 188 -1.51 7.16 3.05
N ARG A 189 -1.05 7.88 4.09
CA ARG A 189 -0.15 9.03 3.93
C ARG A 189 1.13 8.65 3.19
N HIS A 190 1.74 7.52 3.54
CA HIS A 190 2.96 7.03 2.88
C HIS A 190 2.69 6.71 1.40
N SER A 191 1.59 6.01 1.09
CA SER A 191 1.19 5.76 -0.30
C SER A 191 0.97 7.05 -1.09
N LEU A 192 0.33 8.06 -0.49
CA LEU A 192 0.14 9.38 -1.11
C LEU A 192 1.46 10.11 -1.37
N SER A 193 2.47 9.94 -0.53
CA SER A 193 3.79 10.55 -0.76
C SER A 193 4.55 9.99 -1.96
N VAL A 194 4.19 8.78 -2.42
CA VAL A 194 4.83 8.13 -3.57
C VAL A 194 3.98 8.24 -4.82
N TRP A 195 2.65 8.07 -4.68
CA TRP A 195 1.73 7.92 -5.82
C TRP A 195 0.64 8.99 -5.89
N GLY A 196 0.63 9.97 -4.99
CA GLY A 196 -0.40 11.01 -4.95
C GLY A 196 -0.46 11.88 -6.21
N GLY A 197 0.64 11.97 -6.98
CA GLY A 197 0.66 12.66 -8.27
C GLY A 197 -0.35 12.10 -9.28
N VAL A 198 -0.81 10.86 -9.12
CA VAL A 198 -1.76 10.20 -10.05
C VAL A 198 -3.15 10.86 -10.12
N PHE A 199 -3.48 11.79 -9.21
CA PHE A 199 -4.77 12.46 -9.18
C PHE A 199 -4.79 13.73 -10.04
N ALA A 200 -5.42 13.63 -11.21
CA ALA A 200 -5.55 14.75 -12.15
C ALA A 200 -6.78 15.64 -11.87
N GLU A 201 -7.88 15.05 -11.40
CA GLU A 201 -9.15 15.77 -11.21
C GLU A 201 -9.13 16.63 -9.96
N LYS A 202 -9.64 17.87 -10.05
CA LYS A 202 -9.63 18.83 -8.94
C LYS A 202 -10.33 18.30 -7.69
N ASP A 203 -11.46 17.62 -7.85
CA ASP A 203 -12.19 17.02 -6.73
C ASP A 203 -11.37 15.93 -6.03
N ASP A 204 -10.60 15.13 -6.77
CA ASP A 204 -9.71 14.11 -6.17
C ASP A 204 -8.58 14.76 -5.39
N GLN A 205 -7.98 15.81 -5.96
CA GLN A 205 -6.93 16.57 -5.31
C GLN A 205 -7.41 17.20 -4.00
N ASP A 206 -8.59 17.81 -4.01
CA ASP A 206 -9.18 18.42 -2.81
C ASP A 206 -9.56 17.36 -1.76
N MET A 207 -10.06 16.20 -2.18
CA MET A 207 -10.28 15.05 -1.30
C MET A 207 -8.98 14.58 -0.64
N VAL A 208 -7.89 14.46 -1.40
CA VAL A 208 -6.58 14.05 -0.88
C VAL A 208 -6.05 15.09 0.12
N LEU A 209 -6.17 16.38 -0.17
CA LEU A 209 -5.73 17.44 0.73
C LEU A 209 -6.54 17.45 2.04
N SER A 210 -7.86 17.28 1.94
CA SER A 210 -8.74 17.16 3.11
C SER A 210 -8.41 15.91 3.93
N PHE A 211 -8.09 14.80 3.27
CA PHE A 211 -7.66 13.58 3.96
C PHE A 211 -6.34 13.80 4.70
N LEU A 212 -5.35 14.45 4.09
CA LEU A 212 -4.07 14.74 4.75
C LEU A 212 -4.22 15.69 5.94
N ASP A 213 -5.12 16.69 5.84
CA ASP A 213 -5.51 17.53 6.97
C ASP A 213 -6.08 16.68 8.12
N HIS A 214 -6.97 15.74 7.81
CA HIS A 214 -7.52 14.82 8.78
C HIS A 214 -6.43 13.96 9.43
N VAL A 215 -5.49 13.41 8.65
CA VAL A 215 -4.34 12.65 9.20
C VAL A 215 -3.56 13.51 10.20
N GLN A 216 -3.24 14.76 9.86
CA GLN A 216 -2.51 15.65 10.77
C GLN A 216 -3.30 15.95 12.05
N GLN A 217 -4.60 16.23 11.95
CA GLN A 217 -5.44 16.49 13.12
C GLN A 217 -5.53 15.28 14.06
N ARG A 218 -5.57 14.07 13.49
CA ARG A 218 -5.71 12.82 14.26
C ARG A 218 -4.40 12.34 14.87
N THR A 219 -3.29 12.44 14.14
CA THR A 219 -2.00 11.86 14.53
C THR A 219 -0.99 12.88 15.09
N GLY A 220 -1.25 14.18 14.89
CA GLY A 220 -0.28 15.24 15.17
C GLY A 220 0.89 15.30 14.17
N TRP A 221 0.97 14.38 13.20
CA TRP A 221 2.06 14.35 12.23
C TRP A 221 1.91 15.47 11.20
N ASN A 222 2.96 16.27 11.01
CA ASN A 222 2.94 17.37 10.03
C ASN A 222 2.83 16.84 8.59
N THR A 223 1.70 17.14 7.94
CA THR A 223 1.43 16.78 6.53
C THR A 223 1.61 17.95 5.57
N SER A 224 1.81 19.18 6.06
CA SER A 224 1.95 20.37 5.22
C SER A 224 3.02 20.23 4.12
N PRO A 225 4.23 19.70 4.39
CA PRO A 225 5.24 19.53 3.33
C PRO A 225 4.77 18.59 2.20
N LEU A 226 4.06 17.52 2.54
CA LEU A 226 3.52 16.58 1.55
C LEU A 226 2.39 17.25 0.73
N ARG A 227 1.51 18.01 1.39
CA ARG A 227 0.43 18.72 0.71
C ARG A 227 0.97 19.74 -0.29
N SER A 228 1.94 20.56 0.10
CA SER A 228 2.58 21.52 -0.80
C SER A 228 3.25 20.81 -1.98
N SER A 229 3.99 19.73 -1.72
CA SER A 229 4.65 18.95 -2.77
C SER A 229 3.65 18.35 -3.78
N LEU A 230 2.50 17.85 -3.32
CA LEU A 230 1.47 17.31 -4.22
C LEU A 230 0.80 18.42 -5.04
N GLN A 231 0.50 19.57 -4.42
CA GLN A 231 -0.06 20.71 -5.12
C GLN A 231 0.88 21.22 -6.22
N GLU A 232 2.19 21.29 -5.95
CA GLU A 232 3.21 21.65 -6.94
C GLU A 232 3.24 20.66 -8.11
N GLN A 233 3.23 19.35 -7.83
CA GLN A 233 3.20 18.30 -8.87
C GLN A 233 1.97 18.43 -9.77
N TRP A 234 0.78 18.55 -9.18
CA TRP A 234 -0.47 18.65 -9.96
C TRP A 234 -0.54 19.91 -10.83
N ILE A 235 0.04 21.03 -10.37
CA ILE A 235 0.13 22.26 -11.17
C ILE A 235 1.06 22.08 -12.36
N GLN A 236 2.18 21.37 -12.19
CA GLN A 236 3.12 21.09 -13.26
C GLN A 236 2.47 20.20 -14.34
N ASP A 237 1.81 19.11 -13.92
CA ASP A 237 1.15 18.17 -14.84
C ASP A 237 -0.01 18.79 -15.63
N THR A 238 -0.61 19.88 -15.14
CA THR A 238 -1.68 20.60 -15.86
C THR A 238 -1.14 21.58 -16.91
N ARG A 239 0.16 21.95 -16.83
CA ARG A 239 0.79 22.94 -17.72
C ARG A 239 1.52 22.32 -18.90
N GLU A 240 1.83 21.02 -18.83
CA GLU A 240 2.45 20.22 -19.90
C GLU A 240 1.40 19.57 -20.80
#